data_AF-A0A538PF30-F1
#
_entry.id   AF-A0A538PF30-F1
#
_cell.length_a   1.000
_cell.length_b   1.000
_cell.length_c   1.000
_cell.angle_alpha   90.00
_cell.angle_beta   90.00
_cell.angle_gamma   90.00
#
_symmetry.space_group_name_H-M   'P 1'
#
loop_
_entity.id
_entity.type
_entity.pdbx_description
1 polymer ?
#
loop_
_entity_poly.entity_id
_entity_poly.type
_entity_poly.pdbx_seq_one_letter_code
_entity_poly.pdbx_strand_id
1 'polypeptide(L)'
;MRGRAIRSGRFAGRRSMHCSTAAHPRTKPPTRGTRVDRDVATSGCLAIRPGSPITAGVNTLLEDTAETSQGPTPSLRSHLRVGLHLTEHAGAGGCMGARALDLLDVVEAAYKVDLPDAQWLSELAHAALPHLDQGFGVAVFEYYKPEGAQPRIAQRFHLGIPGELEAIYSTVFAKMDPAIRLRPFRLGPCITGSELMNMRKEFRDEPHMKRFVQRFGMYDSIWITAAEPSGRGVGFHAGRPAVKWASVAEKKRWGRVAAHLSTAVRLRHALRNRQGTHTSDVGEAVLDPTGRVHDASGAARKPAAREMLRRAVLALEESRGTLREIDPDASLEARKALVSARWSLLDRVELDGRRYIVARENPPGAPGPEALSPRERQVLAFAKLGHHNKLIAYDLGIADSTVRVLLARASAKLGVHSRRELLRAFDDGWCPLSDPAPGHPTKGRTRRSGR
;
A
#
# COMPACT_ATOMS: atom_id res chain seq x y z
N MET A 1 -24.81 -63.36 -4.94
CA MET A 1 -23.34 -63.42 -5.12
C MET A 1 -22.71 -62.39 -4.19
N ARG A 2 -22.20 -62.83 -3.03
CA ARG A 2 -20.77 -62.81 -2.63
C ARG A 2 -20.14 -61.40 -2.74
N GLY A 3 -19.65 -60.71 -1.70
CA GLY A 3 -19.46 -61.00 -0.28
C GLY A 3 -18.22 -60.27 0.26
N ARG A 4 -18.25 -59.85 1.55
CA ARG A 4 -17.10 -59.66 2.49
C ARG A 4 -16.02 -58.61 2.12
N ALA A 5 -15.28 -57.96 3.03
CA ALA A 5 -15.03 -58.13 4.46
C ALA A 5 -14.53 -56.83 5.12
N ILE A 6 -14.72 -56.81 6.44
CA ILE A 6 -14.11 -55.99 7.50
C ILE A 6 -12.67 -56.47 7.79
N ARG A 7 -11.75 -55.56 8.18
CA ARG A 7 -10.63 -55.72 9.15
C ARG A 7 -10.07 -54.31 9.42
N SER A 8 -10.15 -53.69 10.60
CA SER A 8 -9.58 -53.98 11.94
C SER A 8 -8.05 -54.08 11.98
N GLY A 9 -7.44 -53.19 12.78
CA GLY A 9 -6.01 -53.18 13.10
C GLY A 9 -5.69 -52.09 14.14
N ARG A 10 -5.74 -52.45 15.42
CA ARG A 10 -5.25 -51.67 16.57
C ARG A 10 -3.74 -51.89 16.75
N PHE A 11 -3.02 -50.87 17.22
CA PHE A 11 -1.89 -50.94 18.18
C PHE A 11 -1.73 -49.50 18.74
N ALA A 12 -2.06 -49.13 19.98
CA ALA A 12 -1.61 -49.56 21.31
C ALA A 12 -0.20 -49.06 21.68
N GLY A 13 -0.12 -48.22 22.73
CA GLY A 13 1.08 -47.98 23.56
C GLY A 13 1.41 -46.50 23.75
N ARG A 14 0.99 -45.83 24.84
CA ARG A 14 1.74 -45.65 26.12
C ARG A 14 2.94 -44.69 25.94
N ARG A 15 3.12 -43.57 26.65
CA ARG A 15 2.92 -43.25 28.09
C ARG A 15 2.75 -41.73 28.32
N SER A 16 1.90 -41.42 29.28
CA SER A 16 1.91 -40.23 30.13
C SER A 16 3.01 -40.34 31.19
N MET A 17 3.69 -39.24 31.53
CA MET A 17 4.24 -38.88 32.85
C MET A 17 4.46 -37.35 32.83
N HIS A 18 3.65 -36.58 33.56
CA HIS A 18 3.72 -36.25 34.99
C HIS A 18 4.50 -34.96 35.29
N CYS A 19 3.74 -34.09 35.95
CA CYS A 19 4.08 -32.84 36.60
C CYS A 19 5.15 -33.04 37.68
N SER A 20 6.07 -32.07 37.83
CA SER A 20 6.65 -31.76 39.14
C SER A 20 7.14 -30.32 39.23
N THR A 21 6.44 -29.62 40.12
CA THR A 21 6.83 -28.47 40.94
C THR A 21 8.21 -28.58 41.60
N ALA A 22 8.97 -27.48 41.59
CA ALA A 22 9.92 -27.05 42.65
C ALA A 22 10.25 -25.57 42.38
N ALA A 23 9.76 -24.62 43.18
CA ALA A 23 10.30 -24.15 44.46
C ALA A 23 11.42 -23.08 44.31
N HIS A 24 11.10 -21.87 44.77
CA HIS A 24 11.98 -20.73 45.01
C HIS A 24 13.20 -21.07 45.88
N PRO A 25 14.23 -20.19 45.82
CA PRO A 25 14.74 -19.61 47.05
C PRO A 25 14.65 -18.07 47.07
N ARG A 26 14.17 -17.59 48.22
CA ARG A 26 14.19 -16.20 48.67
C ARG A 26 15.63 -15.74 48.87
N THR A 27 15.98 -14.52 48.43
CA THR A 27 16.95 -13.67 49.13
C THR A 27 16.60 -12.18 48.92
N LYS A 28 16.51 -11.46 50.04
CA LYS A 28 16.51 -10.00 50.25
C LYS A 28 16.95 -9.80 51.71
N PRO A 29 17.46 -8.63 52.14
CA PRO A 29 18.22 -7.58 51.45
C PRO A 29 19.50 -7.22 52.27
N PRO A 30 20.15 -6.07 52.02
CA PRO A 30 20.25 -5.14 53.15
C PRO A 30 19.85 -3.69 52.81
N THR A 31 19.42 -3.02 53.86
CA THR A 31 18.93 -1.64 53.96
C THR A 31 19.99 -0.67 54.51
N ARG A 32 19.74 0.62 54.24
CA ARG A 32 20.33 1.87 54.81
C ARG A 32 21.68 2.28 54.21
N GLY A 33 21.90 3.52 53.80
CA GLY A 33 21.04 4.72 53.77
C GLY A 33 21.94 5.94 53.68
N THR A 34 21.47 7.02 53.05
CA THR A 34 21.73 8.41 53.48
C THR A 34 20.84 9.36 52.68
N ARG A 35 20.11 10.15 53.47
CA ARG A 35 19.28 11.28 53.11
C ARG A 35 20.19 12.50 53.02
N VAL A 36 20.11 13.29 51.96
CA VAL A 36 20.49 14.71 51.99
C VAL A 36 19.45 15.48 51.19
N ASP A 37 18.63 16.23 51.92
CA ASP A 37 17.85 17.36 51.43
C ASP A 37 18.81 18.45 50.92
N ARG A 38 18.43 19.12 49.83
CA ARG A 38 18.45 20.60 49.73
C ARG A 38 17.80 21.08 48.44
N ASP A 39 16.64 21.69 48.65
CA ASP A 39 16.27 23.05 48.23
C ASP A 39 16.32 23.48 46.76
N VAL A 40 15.10 23.76 46.27
CA VAL A 40 14.63 25.04 45.71
C VAL A 40 15.48 25.69 44.61
N ALA A 41 14.94 25.70 43.39
CA ALA A 41 14.96 26.88 42.54
C ALA A 41 13.76 26.90 41.59
N THR A 42 12.81 27.78 41.91
CA THR A 42 11.73 28.27 41.07
C THR A 42 12.31 29.19 39.98
N SER A 43 12.02 28.93 38.71
CA SER A 43 12.05 29.90 37.59
C SER A 43 11.86 29.10 36.30
N GLY A 44 11.02 29.45 35.33
CA GLY A 44 10.16 30.59 35.10
C GLY A 44 9.63 30.37 33.69
N CYS A 45 8.32 30.47 33.49
CA CYS A 45 7.70 30.46 32.18
C CYS A 45 8.30 31.58 31.32
N LEU A 46 8.80 31.27 30.13
CA LEU A 46 8.91 32.25 29.06
C LEU A 46 8.19 31.74 27.81
N ALA A 47 7.04 32.34 27.58
CA ALA A 47 6.30 32.25 26.34
C ALA A 47 7.11 32.91 25.21
N ILE A 48 7.34 32.17 24.11
CA ILE A 48 7.86 32.76 22.87
C ILE A 48 6.67 32.88 21.91
N ARG A 49 6.34 34.13 21.57
CA ARG A 49 5.38 34.50 20.53
C ARG A 49 5.97 34.20 19.14
N PRO A 50 5.13 33.82 18.15
CA PRO A 50 5.58 33.54 16.79
C PRO A 50 5.87 34.84 16.01
N GLY A 51 7.05 34.88 15.39
CA GLY A 51 7.45 35.90 14.41
C GLY A 51 7.08 35.47 12.99
N SER A 52 6.59 36.44 12.23
CA SER A 52 6.00 36.41 10.88
C SER A 52 6.84 35.76 9.75
N PRO A 53 6.18 35.36 8.64
CA PRO A 53 6.78 34.58 7.56
C PRO A 53 7.58 35.44 6.56
N ILE A 54 8.67 34.87 6.05
CA ILE A 54 9.44 35.41 4.92
C ILE A 54 8.72 35.03 3.61
N THR A 55 8.26 36.05 2.91
CA THR A 55 7.70 36.04 1.57
C THR A 55 8.80 35.73 0.55
N ALA A 56 8.70 34.62 -0.18
CA ALA A 56 9.47 34.41 -1.41
C ALA A 56 8.52 34.63 -2.59
N GLY A 57 8.79 35.71 -3.34
CA GLY A 57 7.96 36.23 -4.40
C GLY A 57 7.82 35.29 -5.59
N VAL A 58 6.57 35.18 -6.04
CA VAL A 58 6.18 34.79 -7.39
C VAL A 58 6.64 35.90 -8.34
N ASN A 59 7.32 35.55 -9.43
CA ASN A 59 7.47 36.44 -10.56
C ASN A 59 6.98 35.74 -11.83
N THR A 60 5.90 36.27 -12.38
CA THR A 60 5.31 35.97 -13.69
C THR A 60 5.11 37.30 -14.39
N LEU A 61 5.81 37.54 -15.49
CA LEU A 61 5.48 38.44 -16.61
C LEU A 61 6.24 37.85 -17.82
N LEU A 62 5.58 37.27 -18.82
CA LEU A 62 4.91 37.87 -20.00
C LEU A 62 5.86 38.36 -21.10
N GLU A 63 5.79 37.62 -22.22
CA GLU A 63 5.72 38.01 -23.64
C GLU A 63 6.90 38.67 -24.39
N ASP A 64 7.26 37.95 -25.47
CA ASP A 64 7.58 38.34 -26.85
C ASP A 64 8.50 39.53 -27.15
N THR A 65 9.58 39.24 -27.89
CA THR A 65 9.74 39.73 -29.28
C THR A 65 10.89 39.03 -29.97
N ALA A 66 10.62 38.57 -31.19
CA ALA A 66 11.62 38.08 -32.14
C ALA A 66 12.25 39.27 -32.88
N GLU A 67 13.57 39.27 -33.06
CA GLU A 67 14.19 39.99 -34.16
C GLU A 67 15.53 39.38 -34.58
N THR A 68 15.69 39.35 -35.89
CA THR A 68 16.71 38.68 -36.71
C THR A 68 17.90 39.61 -36.91
N SER A 69 19.15 39.13 -36.80
CA SER A 69 20.27 39.74 -37.53
C SER A 69 21.49 38.82 -37.64
N GLN A 70 22.11 38.83 -38.82
CA GLN A 70 23.19 37.97 -39.29
C GLN A 70 24.57 38.65 -39.14
N GLY A 71 25.56 37.86 -38.67
CA GLY A 71 26.99 37.85 -39.07
C GLY A 71 27.94 38.97 -38.60
N PRO A 72 29.28 38.85 -38.79
CA PRO A 72 30.06 37.69 -39.25
C PRO A 72 31.20 37.24 -38.27
N THR A 73 31.78 36.09 -38.59
CA THR A 73 32.96 35.41 -38.02
C THR A 73 34.26 36.22 -38.09
N PRO A 74 35.24 35.91 -37.21
CA PRO A 74 36.59 35.67 -37.72
C PRO A 74 37.24 34.39 -37.17
N SER A 75 37.96 33.73 -38.07
CA SER A 75 38.83 32.58 -37.83
C SER A 75 40.11 32.99 -37.12
N LEU A 76 40.57 32.18 -36.15
CA LEU A 76 42.00 32.02 -35.91
C LEU A 76 42.31 30.64 -35.31
N ARG A 77 43.18 29.92 -36.02
CA ARG A 77 43.82 28.68 -35.62
C ARG A 77 44.83 28.96 -34.51
N SER A 78 44.79 28.20 -33.43
CA SER A 78 45.98 27.92 -32.62
C SER A 78 45.86 26.54 -31.99
N HIS A 79 46.77 25.66 -32.39
CA HIS A 79 46.97 24.33 -31.83
C HIS A 79 47.38 24.44 -30.36
N LEU A 80 46.66 23.77 -29.47
CA LEU A 80 47.21 23.31 -28.19
C LEU A 80 46.81 21.84 -28.00
N ARG A 81 47.78 20.95 -28.23
CA ARG A 81 47.72 19.54 -27.82
C ARG A 81 47.88 19.49 -26.31
N VAL A 82 46.85 19.03 -25.60
CA VAL A 82 47.02 18.52 -24.23
C VAL A 82 46.71 17.03 -24.29
N GLY A 83 47.75 16.23 -24.10
CA GLY A 83 47.68 14.78 -24.06
C GLY A 83 46.97 14.31 -22.80
N LEU A 84 45.88 13.56 -22.98
CA LEU A 84 45.31 12.75 -21.93
C LEU A 84 45.85 11.32 -22.10
N HIS A 85 46.73 10.94 -21.17
CA HIS A 85 47.17 9.57 -20.97
C HIS A 85 45.95 8.68 -20.71
N LEU A 86 45.66 7.80 -21.66
CA LEU A 86 44.84 6.61 -21.44
C LEU A 86 45.68 5.62 -20.63
N THR A 87 45.45 5.55 -19.33
CA THR A 87 45.80 4.36 -18.54
C THR A 87 44.64 3.39 -18.64
N GLU A 88 44.81 2.36 -19.47
CA GLU A 88 43.99 1.15 -19.43
C GLU A 88 44.10 0.53 -18.04
N HIS A 89 42.98 0.45 -17.34
CA HIS A 89 42.79 -0.49 -16.24
C HIS A 89 41.85 -1.57 -16.73
N ALA A 90 42.44 -2.70 -17.12
CA ALA A 90 41.77 -3.97 -17.25
C ALA A 90 41.24 -4.40 -15.87
N GLY A 91 40.07 -3.91 -15.51
CA GLY A 91 39.30 -4.34 -14.35
C GLY A 91 38.48 -5.56 -14.73
N ALA A 92 38.79 -6.69 -14.09
CA ALA A 92 38.06 -7.94 -14.18
C ALA A 92 36.54 -7.70 -14.14
N GLY A 93 35.85 -8.19 -15.17
CA GLY A 93 34.40 -8.23 -15.25
C GLY A 93 33.84 -9.13 -14.15
N GLY A 94 33.67 -8.56 -12.97
CA GLY A 94 32.80 -9.11 -11.94
C GLY A 94 31.37 -8.94 -12.41
N CYS A 95 30.69 -10.05 -12.67
CA CYS A 95 29.26 -10.10 -12.85
C CYS A 95 28.60 -9.42 -11.63
N MET A 96 28.17 -8.17 -11.74
CA MET A 96 27.25 -7.58 -10.77
C MET A 96 25.98 -8.42 -10.85
N GLY A 97 25.85 -9.38 -9.94
CA GLY A 97 24.60 -10.12 -9.76
C GLY A 97 23.48 -9.09 -9.65
N ALA A 98 22.44 -9.24 -10.48
CA ALA A 98 21.29 -8.36 -10.48
C ALA A 98 20.79 -8.22 -9.04
N ARG A 99 21.04 -7.06 -8.41
CA ARG A 99 20.60 -6.79 -7.05
C ARG A 99 19.09 -6.98 -7.02
N ALA A 100 18.60 -7.83 -6.11
CA ALA A 100 17.18 -8.09 -5.99
C ALA A 100 16.41 -6.76 -5.84
N LEU A 101 15.25 -6.66 -6.50
CA LEU A 101 14.42 -5.45 -6.48
C LEU A 101 14.00 -5.14 -5.04
N ASP A 102 14.58 -4.09 -4.48
CA ASP A 102 14.30 -3.64 -3.13
C ASP A 102 13.12 -2.66 -3.10
N LEU A 103 11.91 -3.20 -3.19
CA LEU A 103 10.69 -2.38 -3.22
C LEU A 103 10.34 -1.74 -1.85
N LEU A 104 11.15 -1.99 -0.79
CA LEU A 104 10.95 -1.32 0.49
C LEU A 104 11.21 0.18 0.40
N ASP A 105 12.09 0.64 -0.49
CA ASP A 105 12.36 2.07 -0.69
C ASP A 105 11.07 2.83 -1.06
N VAL A 106 10.24 2.23 -1.92
CA VAL A 106 8.94 2.78 -2.31
C VAL A 106 7.98 2.82 -1.11
N VAL A 107 8.00 1.78 -0.28
CA VAL A 107 7.18 1.71 0.94
C VAL A 107 7.62 2.77 1.96
N GLU A 108 8.92 2.95 2.15
CA GLU A 108 9.48 3.95 3.06
C GLU A 108 9.17 5.37 2.59
N ALA A 109 9.32 5.66 1.29
CA ALA A 109 8.90 6.91 0.69
C ALA A 109 7.40 7.16 0.89
N ALA A 110 6.56 6.13 0.75
CA ALA A 110 5.11 6.25 0.97
C ALA A 110 4.77 6.73 2.38
N TYR A 111 5.48 6.23 3.41
CA TYR A 111 5.23 6.60 4.81
C TYR A 111 5.81 7.95 5.24
N LYS A 112 6.46 8.72 4.34
CA LYS A 112 6.81 10.14 4.56
C LYS A 112 5.55 11.03 4.46
N VAL A 113 4.55 10.74 5.30
CA VAL A 113 3.18 11.28 5.23
C VAL A 113 3.07 12.75 5.62
N ASP A 114 4.09 13.30 6.27
CA ASP A 114 4.14 14.70 6.70
C ASP A 114 4.71 15.63 5.61
N LEU A 115 5.26 15.09 4.51
CA LEU A 115 5.80 15.89 3.40
C LEU A 115 4.68 16.62 2.64
N PRO A 116 4.95 17.84 2.11
CA PRO A 116 4.08 18.49 1.15
C PRO A 116 3.79 17.59 -0.06
N ASP A 117 2.60 17.74 -0.64
CA ASP A 117 2.08 16.84 -1.68
C ASP A 117 3.03 16.68 -2.90
N ALA A 118 3.54 17.79 -3.44
CA ALA A 118 4.46 17.77 -4.58
C ALA A 118 5.78 17.07 -4.25
N GLN A 119 6.32 17.30 -3.05
CA GLN A 119 7.55 16.65 -2.59
C GLN A 119 7.33 15.15 -2.37
N TRP A 120 6.19 14.77 -1.77
CA TRP A 120 5.85 13.36 -1.57
C TRP A 120 5.74 12.59 -2.88
N LEU A 121 5.11 13.17 -3.92
CA LEU A 121 5.05 12.57 -5.25
C LEU A 121 6.43 12.44 -5.90
N SER A 122 7.29 13.45 -5.74
CA SER A 122 8.68 13.39 -6.21
C SER A 122 9.46 12.26 -5.53
N GLU A 123 9.38 12.13 -4.19
CA GLU A 123 10.02 11.06 -3.43
C GLU A 123 9.55 9.67 -3.88
N LEU A 124 8.24 9.52 -4.10
CA LEU A 124 7.67 8.28 -4.65
C LEU A 124 8.21 7.98 -6.06
N ALA A 125 8.37 9.01 -6.91
CA ALA A 125 8.89 8.84 -8.26
C ALA A 125 10.35 8.36 -8.23
N HIS A 126 11.19 9.01 -7.42
CA HIS A 126 12.60 8.64 -7.27
C HIS A 126 12.76 7.22 -6.70
N ALA A 127 11.93 6.83 -5.72
CA ALA A 127 11.95 5.48 -5.17
C ALA A 127 11.45 4.42 -6.18
N ALA A 128 10.49 4.75 -7.04
CA ALA A 128 9.92 3.80 -8.00
C ALA A 128 10.74 3.67 -9.30
N LEU A 129 11.49 4.71 -9.70
CA LEU A 129 12.24 4.77 -10.96
C LEU A 129 13.16 3.55 -11.18
N PRO A 130 14.02 3.14 -10.22
CA PRO A 130 14.93 2.02 -10.43
C PRO A 130 14.24 0.66 -10.66
N HIS A 131 12.95 0.56 -10.31
CA HIS A 131 12.19 -0.68 -10.35
C HIS A 131 11.19 -0.77 -11.52
N LEU A 132 10.77 0.38 -12.05
CA LEU A 132 9.75 0.46 -13.10
C LEU A 132 10.30 0.93 -14.45
N ASP A 133 11.36 1.74 -14.45
CA ASP A 133 11.87 2.32 -15.69
C ASP A 133 12.53 1.27 -16.59
N GLN A 134 12.19 1.34 -17.87
CA GLN A 134 12.78 0.54 -18.95
C GLN A 134 13.18 1.44 -20.13
N GLY A 135 13.53 2.70 -19.85
CA GLY A 135 13.90 3.72 -20.82
C GLY A 135 12.79 4.72 -21.15
N PHE A 136 11.72 4.78 -20.34
CA PHE A 136 10.54 5.61 -20.59
C PHE A 136 10.18 6.52 -19.41
N GLY A 137 10.91 6.43 -18.30
CA GLY A 137 10.64 7.12 -17.05
C GLY A 137 9.42 6.56 -16.31
N VAL A 138 9.07 7.25 -15.23
CA VAL A 138 7.93 6.93 -14.37
C VAL A 138 7.04 8.17 -14.23
N ALA A 139 5.74 7.98 -14.40
CA ALA A 139 4.74 8.93 -13.95
C ALA A 139 4.12 8.46 -12.64
N VAL A 140 4.09 9.35 -11.66
CA VAL A 140 3.37 9.17 -10.40
C VAL A 140 2.17 10.10 -10.40
N PHE A 141 1.02 9.62 -9.94
CA PHE A 141 -0.19 10.43 -9.89
C PHE A 141 -1.03 10.14 -8.65
N GLU A 142 -1.53 11.19 -8.01
CA GLU A 142 -2.63 11.07 -7.05
C GLU A 142 -3.95 11.25 -7.80
N TYR A 143 -4.96 10.46 -7.46
CA TYR A 143 -6.26 10.52 -8.09
C TYR A 143 -7.40 10.43 -7.09
N TYR A 144 -8.55 10.94 -7.51
CA TYR A 144 -9.83 10.73 -6.88
C TYR A 144 -10.77 10.09 -7.89
N LYS A 145 -11.38 8.97 -7.52
CA LYS A 145 -12.31 8.22 -8.34
C LYS A 145 -13.54 7.86 -7.51
N PRO A 146 -14.59 8.70 -7.53
CA PRO A 146 -15.85 8.34 -6.90
C PRO A 146 -16.51 7.15 -7.63
N GLU A 147 -17.49 6.57 -6.96
CA GLU A 147 -18.35 5.55 -7.55
C GLU A 147 -19.11 6.11 -8.76
N GLY A 148 -19.30 5.28 -9.79
CA GLY A 148 -19.98 5.68 -11.03
C GLY A 148 -19.23 6.70 -11.91
N ALA A 149 -18.14 7.30 -11.44
CA ALA A 149 -17.43 8.37 -12.14
C ALA A 149 -16.10 7.94 -12.77
N GLN A 150 -15.65 8.74 -13.74
CA GLN A 150 -14.29 8.66 -14.30
C GLN A 150 -13.25 9.11 -13.25
N PRO A 151 -12.04 8.54 -13.25
CA PRO A 151 -10.97 8.95 -12.37
C PRO A 151 -10.53 10.38 -12.73
N ARG A 152 -10.32 11.20 -11.69
CA ARG A 152 -9.75 12.55 -11.81
C ARG A 152 -8.34 12.54 -11.21
N ILE A 153 -7.34 12.90 -12.02
CA ILE A 153 -5.98 13.11 -11.54
C ILE A 153 -5.97 14.42 -10.75
N ALA A 154 -5.64 14.34 -9.47
CA ALA A 154 -5.54 15.50 -8.59
C ALA A 154 -4.21 16.22 -8.81
N GLN A 155 -3.13 15.45 -8.99
CA GLN A 155 -1.78 15.93 -9.20
C GLN A 155 -0.90 14.80 -9.73
N ARG A 156 0.23 15.16 -10.32
CA ARG A 156 1.16 14.23 -10.96
C ARG A 156 2.58 14.75 -10.93
N PHE A 157 3.51 13.83 -11.03
CA PHE A 157 4.94 14.09 -11.18
C PHE A 157 5.50 13.11 -12.21
N HIS A 158 6.30 13.61 -13.15
CA HIS A 158 7.01 12.80 -14.13
C HIS A 158 8.50 12.82 -13.81
N LEU A 159 9.15 11.66 -13.90
CA LEU A 159 10.59 11.53 -13.69
C LEU A 159 11.20 10.68 -14.79
N GLY A 160 12.20 11.22 -15.49
CA GLY A 160 12.94 10.51 -16.53
C GLY A 160 12.15 10.21 -17.80
N ILE A 161 10.97 10.82 -18.00
CA ILE A 161 10.19 10.65 -19.22
C ILE A 161 10.84 11.48 -20.34
N PRO A 162 11.15 10.92 -21.52
CA PRO A 162 11.71 11.69 -22.64
C PRO A 162 10.80 12.86 -23.02
N GLY A 163 11.38 14.05 -23.25
CA GLY A 163 10.60 15.30 -23.41
C GLY A 163 9.50 15.25 -24.48
N GLU A 164 9.77 14.63 -25.63
CA GLU A 164 8.75 14.46 -26.69
C GLU A 164 7.59 13.52 -26.28
N LEU A 165 7.88 12.49 -25.47
CA LEU A 165 6.88 11.60 -24.91
C LEU A 165 6.10 12.28 -23.77
N GLU A 166 6.80 13.03 -22.91
CA GLU A 166 6.21 13.80 -21.82
C GLU A 166 5.17 14.80 -22.33
N ALA A 167 5.49 15.53 -23.41
CA ALA A 167 4.60 16.52 -24.01
C ALA A 167 3.22 15.96 -24.40
N ILE A 168 3.14 14.68 -24.76
CA ILE A 168 1.88 14.02 -25.15
C ILE A 168 1.30 13.10 -24.08
N TYR A 169 2.02 12.85 -22.98
CA TYR A 169 1.75 11.77 -22.04
C TYR A 169 0.31 11.81 -21.48
N SER A 170 -0.14 13.01 -21.10
CA SER A 170 -1.50 13.26 -20.62
C SER A 170 -2.57 12.96 -21.66
N THR A 171 -2.27 13.27 -22.92
CA THR A 171 -3.19 13.13 -24.05
C THR A 171 -3.41 11.66 -24.42
N VAL A 172 -2.39 10.81 -24.26
CA VAL A 172 -2.48 9.37 -24.57
C VAL A 172 -3.62 8.72 -23.81
N PHE A 173 -3.65 8.89 -22.48
CA PHE A 173 -4.69 8.30 -21.65
C PHE A 173 -6.03 9.02 -21.84
N ALA A 174 -6.05 10.36 -21.91
CA ALA A 174 -7.29 11.13 -22.02
C ALA A 174 -8.10 10.85 -23.30
N LYS A 175 -7.43 10.46 -24.40
CA LYS A 175 -8.08 10.13 -25.69
C LYS A 175 -8.52 8.67 -25.82
N MET A 176 -8.27 7.82 -24.82
CA MET A 176 -8.81 6.46 -24.81
C MET A 176 -10.32 6.45 -24.53
N ASP A 177 -10.98 5.39 -24.99
CA ASP A 177 -12.37 5.10 -24.66
C ASP A 177 -12.62 5.19 -23.14
N PRO A 178 -13.70 5.85 -22.68
CA PRO A 178 -13.99 6.00 -21.25
C PRO A 178 -14.08 4.68 -20.47
N ALA A 179 -14.54 3.58 -21.10
CA ALA A 179 -14.57 2.27 -20.46
C ALA A 179 -13.17 1.67 -20.30
N ILE A 180 -12.24 1.95 -21.22
CA ILE A 180 -10.83 1.57 -21.10
C ILE A 180 -10.14 2.37 -20.00
N ARG A 181 -10.40 3.69 -19.92
CA ARG A 181 -9.83 4.56 -18.87
C ARG A 181 -10.19 4.14 -17.44
N LEU A 182 -11.30 3.41 -17.26
CA LEU A 182 -11.68 2.87 -15.95
C LEU A 182 -10.88 1.62 -15.54
N ARG A 183 -10.32 0.88 -16.50
CA ARG A 183 -9.73 -0.45 -16.24
C ARG A 183 -8.53 -0.41 -15.28
N PRO A 184 -7.55 0.52 -15.39
CA PRO A 184 -6.43 0.58 -14.45
C PRO A 184 -6.85 0.79 -12.99
N PHE A 185 -8.01 1.40 -12.78
CA PHE A 185 -8.57 1.70 -11.46
C PHE A 185 -9.54 0.65 -10.94
N ARG A 186 -9.80 -0.42 -11.70
CA ARG A 186 -10.70 -1.53 -11.34
C ARG A 186 -10.03 -2.89 -11.38
N LEU A 187 -9.06 -3.07 -12.27
CA LEU A 187 -8.32 -4.32 -12.48
C LEU A 187 -6.96 -4.33 -11.78
N GLY A 188 -6.72 -3.35 -10.91
CA GLY A 188 -5.49 -3.23 -10.13
C GLY A 188 -5.31 -4.34 -9.08
N PRO A 189 -4.26 -4.23 -8.26
CA PRO A 189 -3.36 -3.09 -8.15
C PRO A 189 -2.19 -3.10 -9.15
N CYS A 190 -1.94 -4.17 -9.90
CA CYS A 190 -0.84 -4.26 -10.86
C CYS A 190 -1.31 -4.92 -12.16
N ILE A 191 -1.23 -4.18 -13.26
CA ILE A 191 -1.71 -4.63 -14.56
C ILE A 191 -0.94 -3.94 -15.70
N THR A 192 -0.82 -4.60 -16.85
CA THR A 192 -0.13 -4.03 -18.02
C THR A 192 -1.11 -3.47 -19.05
N GLY A 193 -0.64 -2.58 -19.93
CA GLY A 193 -1.44 -1.97 -21.01
C GLY A 193 -2.12 -3.02 -21.89
N SER A 194 -1.36 -4.02 -22.33
CA SER A 194 -1.86 -5.14 -23.12
C SER A 194 -2.87 -6.00 -22.35
N GLU A 195 -2.61 -6.29 -21.07
CA GLU A 195 -3.52 -7.05 -20.20
C GLU A 195 -4.82 -6.30 -19.89
N LEU A 196 -4.75 -4.98 -19.69
CA LEU A 196 -5.93 -4.11 -19.53
C LEU A 196 -6.88 -4.25 -20.71
N MET A 197 -6.32 -4.44 -21.90
CA MET A 197 -7.06 -4.61 -23.15
C MET A 197 -7.43 -6.07 -23.43
N ASN A 198 -6.96 -7.01 -22.60
CA ASN A 198 -7.05 -8.45 -22.80
C ASN A 198 -6.47 -8.88 -24.17
N MET A 199 -5.36 -8.25 -24.56
CA MET A 199 -4.65 -8.49 -25.81
C MET A 199 -3.26 -9.05 -25.50
N ARG A 200 -2.77 -9.99 -26.33
CA ARG A 200 -1.40 -10.47 -26.24
C ARG A 200 -0.60 -9.81 -27.35
N LYS A 201 0.01 -10.58 -28.25
CA LYS A 201 0.88 -10.06 -29.32
C LYS A 201 0.15 -9.06 -30.22
N GLU A 202 -1.17 -9.20 -30.35
CA GLU A 202 -2.07 -8.35 -31.12
C GLU A 202 -2.09 -6.90 -30.61
N PHE A 203 -1.70 -6.67 -29.34
CA PHE A 203 -1.62 -5.31 -28.77
C PHE A 203 -0.59 -4.45 -29.51
N ARG A 204 0.41 -5.07 -30.15
CA ARG A 204 1.36 -4.36 -31.02
C ARG A 204 0.64 -3.69 -32.20
N ASP A 205 -0.52 -4.20 -32.61
CA ASP A 205 -1.29 -3.65 -33.70
C ASP A 205 -2.35 -2.64 -33.31
N GLU A 206 -2.49 -2.34 -32.01
CA GLU A 206 -3.53 -1.44 -31.50
C GLU A 206 -3.39 -0.01 -32.08
N PRO A 207 -4.38 0.49 -32.85
CA PRO A 207 -4.28 1.77 -33.55
C PRO A 207 -4.00 2.95 -32.63
N HIS A 208 -4.59 2.98 -31.43
CA HIS A 208 -4.33 4.07 -30.47
C HIS A 208 -2.87 4.08 -30.00
N MET A 209 -2.29 2.91 -29.74
CA MET A 209 -0.88 2.80 -29.32
C MET A 209 0.07 3.15 -30.46
N LYS A 210 -0.20 2.65 -31.68
CA LYS A 210 0.56 2.99 -32.89
C LYS A 210 0.63 4.50 -33.12
N ARG A 211 -0.53 5.16 -32.99
CA ARG A 211 -0.65 6.61 -33.21
C ARG A 211 0.13 7.44 -32.21
N PHE A 212 0.08 7.08 -30.93
CA PHE A 212 0.59 7.95 -29.87
C PHE A 212 1.99 7.57 -29.39
N VAL A 213 2.26 6.30 -29.11
CA VAL A 213 3.38 5.92 -28.23
C VAL A 213 4.40 4.97 -28.86
N GLN A 214 4.00 4.15 -29.84
CA GLN A 214 4.92 3.18 -30.44
C GLN A 214 6.03 3.83 -31.26
N ARG A 215 5.84 5.05 -31.77
CA ARG A 215 6.90 5.84 -32.41
C ARG A 215 8.09 6.13 -31.50
N PHE A 216 7.89 6.07 -30.18
CA PHE A 216 8.94 6.22 -29.17
C PHE A 216 9.54 4.86 -28.74
N GLY A 217 9.13 3.75 -29.36
CA GLY A 217 9.51 2.40 -28.93
C GLY A 217 8.73 1.88 -27.71
N MET A 218 7.71 2.61 -27.23
CA MET A 218 6.84 2.15 -26.16
C MET A 218 5.74 1.26 -26.73
N TYR A 219 5.86 -0.06 -26.52
CA TYR A 219 4.94 -1.06 -27.06
C TYR A 219 3.95 -1.62 -26.03
N ASP A 220 4.22 -1.41 -24.74
CA ASP A 220 3.33 -1.75 -23.64
C ASP A 220 3.58 -0.79 -22.48
N SER A 221 2.85 -0.97 -21.39
CA SER A 221 3.08 -0.24 -20.15
C SER A 221 2.69 -1.06 -18.94
N ILE A 222 3.07 -0.60 -17.74
CA ILE A 222 2.62 -1.16 -16.47
C ILE A 222 1.96 -0.07 -15.63
N TRP A 223 0.85 -0.43 -14.99
CA TRP A 223 0.07 0.39 -14.08
C TRP A 223 0.11 -0.23 -12.69
N ILE A 224 0.56 0.55 -11.71
CA ILE A 224 0.40 0.22 -10.30
C ILE A 224 -0.64 1.19 -9.72
N THR A 225 -1.80 0.68 -9.32
CA THR A 225 -2.92 1.53 -8.86
C THR A 225 -3.28 1.18 -7.43
N ALA A 226 -2.83 1.99 -6.47
CA ALA A 226 -3.14 1.85 -5.06
C ALA A 226 -4.43 2.61 -4.73
N ALA A 227 -5.52 1.88 -4.60
CA ALA A 227 -6.83 2.44 -4.26
C ALA A 227 -7.15 2.27 -2.77
N GLU A 228 -7.76 3.28 -2.17
CA GLU A 228 -8.36 3.20 -0.85
C GLU A 228 -9.90 3.28 -1.00
N PRO A 229 -10.68 2.55 -0.17
CA PRO A 229 -12.14 2.53 -0.23
C PRO A 229 -12.90 3.88 -0.32
N SER A 230 -12.32 5.01 0.10
CA SER A 230 -12.91 6.35 -0.10
C SER A 230 -12.89 6.84 -1.56
N GLY A 231 -12.27 6.09 -2.47
CA GLY A 231 -12.08 6.47 -3.88
C GLY A 231 -10.82 7.27 -4.14
N ARG A 232 -10.05 7.63 -3.11
CA ARG A 232 -8.72 8.24 -3.26
C ARG A 232 -7.67 7.18 -3.53
N GLY A 233 -6.58 7.57 -4.17
CA GLY A 233 -5.46 6.68 -4.39
C GLY A 233 -4.25 7.37 -4.99
N VAL A 234 -3.18 6.61 -5.11
CA VAL A 234 -1.94 7.00 -5.79
C VAL A 234 -1.54 5.88 -6.73
N GLY A 235 -0.88 6.20 -7.83
CA GLY A 235 -0.42 5.18 -8.76
C GLY A 235 0.84 5.54 -9.51
N PHE A 236 1.40 4.53 -10.14
CA PHE A 236 2.53 4.60 -11.03
C PHE A 236 2.13 4.15 -12.44
N HIS A 237 2.71 4.79 -13.44
CA HIS A 237 2.69 4.34 -14.83
C HIS A 237 4.10 4.40 -15.40
N ALA A 238 4.52 3.34 -16.08
CA ALA A 238 5.80 3.28 -16.78
C ALA A 238 5.66 2.53 -18.11
N GLY A 239 6.38 3.00 -19.13
CA GLY A 239 6.42 2.37 -20.45
C GLY A 239 7.25 1.10 -20.47
N ARG A 240 6.98 0.22 -21.45
CA ARG A 240 7.75 -1.02 -21.68
C ARG A 240 8.07 -1.17 -23.18
N PRO A 241 9.26 -1.70 -23.52
CA PRO A 241 9.70 -1.89 -24.90
C PRO A 241 9.11 -3.14 -25.55
N ALA A 242 8.35 -3.95 -24.82
CA ALA A 242 7.77 -5.18 -25.33
C ALA A 242 6.39 -5.46 -24.71
N VAL A 243 5.51 -6.01 -25.54
CA VAL A 243 4.20 -6.51 -25.13
C VAL A 243 4.37 -7.72 -24.23
N LYS A 244 4.07 -7.55 -22.94
CA LYS A 244 4.24 -8.61 -21.95
C LYS A 244 3.35 -8.35 -20.74
N TRP A 245 2.47 -9.30 -20.47
CA TRP A 245 1.63 -9.28 -19.27
C TRP A 245 2.48 -9.35 -18.00
N ALA A 246 1.99 -8.70 -16.94
CA ALA A 246 2.64 -8.78 -15.63
C ALA A 246 2.61 -10.23 -15.14
N SER A 247 3.77 -10.72 -14.70
CA SER A 247 3.93 -12.02 -14.07
C SER A 247 3.20 -12.08 -12.73
N VAL A 248 2.96 -13.30 -12.24
CA VAL A 248 2.38 -13.53 -10.90
C VAL A 248 3.27 -12.90 -9.82
N ALA A 249 4.60 -12.95 -9.97
CA ALA A 249 5.54 -12.35 -9.03
C ALA A 249 5.47 -10.82 -9.04
N GLU A 250 5.45 -10.18 -10.21
CA GLU A 250 5.27 -8.71 -10.33
C GLU A 250 3.96 -8.27 -9.68
N LYS A 251 2.85 -8.98 -9.93
CA LYS A 251 1.55 -8.68 -9.31
C LYS A 251 1.56 -8.83 -7.80
N LYS A 252 2.20 -9.89 -7.28
CA LYS A 252 2.32 -10.14 -5.84
C LYS A 252 3.12 -9.00 -5.17
N ARG A 253 4.29 -8.66 -5.70
CA ARG A 253 5.18 -7.63 -5.18
C ARG A 253 4.52 -6.25 -5.19
N TRP A 254 4.06 -5.81 -6.36
CA TRP A 254 3.43 -4.50 -6.50
C TRP A 254 2.07 -4.42 -5.81
N GLY A 255 1.36 -5.53 -5.65
CA GLY A 255 0.15 -5.56 -4.81
C GLY A 255 0.43 -5.23 -3.34
N ARG A 256 1.55 -5.72 -2.79
CA ARG A 256 1.98 -5.37 -1.42
C ARG A 256 2.38 -3.91 -1.31
N VAL A 257 3.14 -3.40 -2.28
CA VAL A 257 3.48 -1.96 -2.34
C VAL A 257 2.21 -1.10 -2.42
N ALA A 258 1.24 -1.49 -3.24
CA ALA A 258 -0.04 -0.80 -3.38
C ALA A 258 -0.85 -0.77 -2.06
N ALA A 259 -0.81 -1.84 -1.26
CA ALA A 259 -1.44 -1.86 0.06
C ALA A 259 -0.84 -0.81 1.01
N HIS A 260 0.50 -0.65 0.99
CA HIS A 260 1.19 0.38 1.76
C HIS A 260 0.87 1.79 1.24
N LEU A 261 0.89 2.00 -0.07
CA LEU A 261 0.54 3.27 -0.71
C LEU A 261 -0.91 3.68 -0.38
N SER A 262 -1.87 2.77 -0.47
CA SER A 262 -3.28 3.00 -0.09
C SER A 262 -3.40 3.42 1.37
N THR A 263 -2.63 2.77 2.26
CA THR A 263 -2.57 3.14 3.67
C THR A 263 -1.94 4.52 3.90
N ALA A 264 -0.85 4.83 3.20
CA ALA A 264 -0.19 6.13 3.29
C ALA A 264 -1.09 7.27 2.83
N VAL A 265 -1.80 7.12 1.70
CA VAL A 265 -2.81 8.08 1.23
C VAL A 265 -3.85 8.33 2.32
N ARG A 266 -4.38 7.26 2.94
CA ARG A 266 -5.36 7.39 4.03
C ARG A 266 -4.82 8.16 5.22
N LEU A 267 -3.58 7.88 5.64
CA LEU A 267 -2.92 8.60 6.74
C LEU A 267 -2.74 10.08 6.42
N ARG A 268 -2.24 10.40 5.23
CA ARG A 268 -2.02 11.79 4.79
C ARG A 268 -3.31 12.61 4.87
N HIS A 269 -4.40 12.07 4.33
CA HIS A 269 -5.71 12.74 4.39
C HIS A 269 -6.26 12.84 5.81
N ALA A 270 -6.10 11.80 6.64
CA ALA A 270 -6.52 11.82 8.04
C ALA A 270 -5.76 12.88 8.87
N LEU A 271 -4.45 13.05 8.64
CA LEU A 271 -3.62 14.04 9.32
C LEU A 271 -3.98 15.47 8.89
N ARG A 272 -4.17 15.71 7.59
CA ARG A 272 -4.59 17.02 7.06
C ARG A 272 -5.91 17.50 7.65
N ASN A 273 -6.90 16.62 7.72
CA ASN A 273 -8.22 16.96 8.26
C ASN A 273 -8.20 17.29 9.77
N ARG A 274 -7.15 16.89 10.50
CA ARG A 274 -7.01 17.09 11.95
C ARG A 274 -6.15 18.30 12.34
N GLN A 275 -5.39 18.88 11.41
CA GLN A 275 -4.59 20.09 11.67
C GLN A 275 -5.44 21.32 12.07
N GLY A 276 -6.78 21.24 11.99
CA GLY A 276 -7.71 22.24 12.53
C GLY A 276 -8.30 21.94 13.91
N THR A 277 -7.97 20.81 14.56
CA THR A 277 -8.51 20.39 15.86
C THR A 277 -7.41 20.19 16.90
N HIS A 278 -7.49 20.86 18.05
CA HIS A 278 -6.50 20.82 19.15
C HIS A 278 -6.40 19.47 19.91
N THR A 279 -6.90 18.36 19.36
CA THR A 279 -6.74 17.05 20.00
C THR A 279 -5.32 16.53 19.79
N SER A 280 -4.67 16.15 20.90
CA SER A 280 -3.28 15.71 20.95
C SER A 280 -2.98 14.66 19.88
N ASP A 281 -2.01 14.96 19.00
CA ASP A 281 -1.56 14.18 17.84
C ASP A 281 -0.84 12.84 18.18
N VAL A 282 -1.04 12.35 19.40
CA VAL A 282 -0.38 11.18 19.96
C VAL A 282 -1.20 9.97 19.50
N GLY A 283 -0.60 9.02 18.78
CA GLY A 283 -1.31 7.82 18.30
C GLY A 283 -1.98 7.00 19.41
N GLU A 284 -2.68 5.92 19.05
CA GLU A 284 -3.26 5.02 20.06
C GLU A 284 -2.20 4.25 20.86
N ALA A 285 -0.98 4.10 20.35
CA ALA A 285 0.15 3.64 21.15
C ALA A 285 1.49 4.19 20.66
N VAL A 286 2.45 4.27 21.57
CA VAL A 286 3.84 4.61 21.30
C VAL A 286 4.71 3.46 21.78
N LEU A 287 5.52 2.91 20.87
CA LEU A 287 6.44 1.80 21.14
C LEU A 287 7.87 2.21 20.77
N ASP A 288 8.87 1.63 21.41
CA ASP A 288 10.25 1.71 20.92
C ASP A 288 10.56 0.54 19.94
N PRO A 289 11.73 0.54 19.26
CA PRO A 289 12.11 -0.53 18.33
C PRO A 289 12.18 -1.93 18.95
N THR A 290 12.32 -2.04 20.28
CA THR A 290 12.28 -3.35 20.96
C THR A 290 10.85 -3.88 21.12
N GLY A 291 9.85 -3.09 20.70
CA GLY A 291 8.43 -3.37 20.85
C GLY A 291 7.90 -3.07 22.26
N ARG A 292 8.69 -2.42 23.13
CA ARG A 292 8.21 -1.98 24.44
C ARG A 292 7.22 -0.84 24.27
N VAL A 293 6.04 -0.99 24.87
CA VAL A 293 4.99 0.04 24.87
C VAL A 293 5.31 1.08 25.94
N HIS A 294 5.45 2.33 25.54
CA HIS A 294 5.65 3.50 26.41
C HIS A 294 4.33 4.18 26.75
N ASP A 295 3.42 4.26 25.77
CA ASP A 295 2.08 4.81 25.96
C ASP A 295 1.03 4.01 25.17
N ALA A 296 -0.20 3.97 25.69
CA ALA A 296 -1.35 3.36 25.02
C ALA A 296 -2.69 3.97 25.47
N SER A 297 -3.51 4.33 24.50
CA SER A 297 -4.86 4.84 24.66
C SER A 297 -5.88 3.99 23.89
N GLY A 298 -7.17 4.26 24.11
CA GLY A 298 -8.25 3.59 23.38
C GLY A 298 -8.17 2.06 23.34
N ALA A 299 -8.31 1.50 22.15
CA ALA A 299 -8.28 0.04 21.94
C ALA A 299 -6.90 -0.59 22.19
N ALA A 300 -5.81 0.19 22.08
CA ALA A 300 -4.45 -0.30 22.27
C ALA A 300 -4.08 -0.53 23.75
N ARG A 301 -4.95 -0.17 24.71
CA ARG A 301 -4.78 -0.54 26.12
C ARG A 301 -4.95 -2.05 26.38
N LYS A 302 -5.67 -2.76 25.52
CA LYS A 302 -5.99 -4.19 25.71
C LYS A 302 -4.72 -5.05 25.57
N PRO A 303 -4.47 -6.05 26.44
CA PRO A 303 -3.27 -6.89 26.36
C PRO A 303 -3.06 -7.55 24.99
N ALA A 304 -4.13 -8.07 24.39
CA ALA A 304 -4.06 -8.67 23.06
C ALA A 304 -3.66 -7.66 21.98
N ALA A 305 -4.17 -6.42 22.04
CA ALA A 305 -3.81 -5.37 21.10
C ALA A 305 -2.34 -4.95 21.25
N ARG A 306 -1.85 -4.83 22.48
CA ARG A 306 -0.42 -4.54 22.76
C ARG A 306 0.50 -5.60 22.19
N GLU A 307 0.16 -6.87 22.37
CA GLU A 307 0.96 -7.97 21.82
C GLU A 307 0.94 -7.99 20.28
N MET A 308 -0.20 -7.67 19.66
CA MET A 308 -0.28 -7.54 18.20
C MET A 308 0.58 -6.38 17.67
N LEU A 309 0.56 -5.23 18.35
CA LEU A 309 1.39 -4.07 18.01
C LEU A 309 2.87 -4.37 18.24
N ARG A 310 3.24 -5.01 19.36
CA ARG A 310 4.61 -5.44 19.65
C ARG A 310 5.16 -6.33 18.54
N ARG A 311 4.42 -7.38 18.14
CA ARG A 311 4.84 -8.26 17.03
C ARG A 311 4.98 -7.51 15.72
N ALA A 312 4.08 -6.57 15.44
CA ALA A 312 4.14 -5.77 14.22
C ALA A 312 5.35 -4.83 14.20
N VAL A 313 5.74 -4.25 15.34
CA VAL A 313 6.98 -3.47 15.48
C VAL A 313 8.20 -4.36 15.27
N LEU A 314 8.27 -5.53 15.90
CA LEU A 314 9.38 -6.44 15.71
C LEU A 314 9.54 -6.89 14.24
N ALA A 315 8.43 -7.18 13.55
CA ALA A 315 8.44 -7.50 12.12
C ALA A 315 8.88 -6.30 11.25
N LEU A 316 8.50 -5.07 11.61
CA LEU A 316 8.97 -3.85 10.95
C LEU A 316 10.49 -3.70 11.12
N GLU A 317 11.04 -3.95 12.31
CA GLU A 317 12.48 -3.91 12.56
C GLU A 317 13.24 -5.01 11.82
N GLU A 318 12.72 -6.23 11.83
CA GLU A 318 13.29 -7.34 11.08
C GLU A 318 13.33 -7.02 9.58
N SER A 319 12.27 -6.42 9.02
CA SER A 319 12.22 -6.02 7.60
C SER A 319 13.28 -4.97 7.21
N ARG A 320 13.85 -4.25 8.18
CA ARG A 320 14.86 -3.20 7.92
C ARG A 320 16.29 -3.70 8.06
N GLY A 321 16.48 -4.80 8.78
CA GLY A 321 17.79 -5.38 9.03
C GLY A 321 18.24 -6.32 7.92
N THR A 322 18.99 -7.35 8.31
CA THR A 322 19.61 -8.33 7.41
C THR A 322 18.62 -9.04 6.48
N LEU A 323 17.34 -9.18 6.88
CA LEU A 323 16.33 -9.79 6.03
C LEU A 323 16.15 -9.03 4.70
N ARG A 324 16.27 -7.70 4.72
CA ARG A 324 16.18 -6.86 3.51
C ARG A 324 17.30 -7.17 2.52
N GLU A 325 18.50 -7.46 3.02
CA GLU A 325 19.66 -7.76 2.19
C GLU A 325 19.61 -9.19 1.63
N ILE A 326 19.15 -10.15 2.44
CA ILE A 326 19.11 -11.57 2.07
C ILE A 326 17.89 -11.89 1.20
N ASP A 327 16.71 -11.40 1.56
CA ASP A 327 15.45 -11.67 0.89
C ASP A 327 14.50 -10.46 0.94
N PRO A 328 14.64 -9.50 -0.01
CA PRO A 328 13.77 -8.33 -0.08
C PRO A 328 12.28 -8.67 -0.21
N ASP A 329 11.93 -9.80 -0.82
CA ASP A 329 10.53 -10.21 -1.00
C ASP A 329 9.91 -10.68 0.32
N ALA A 330 10.68 -11.44 1.12
CA ALA A 330 10.28 -11.82 2.48
C ALA A 330 10.26 -10.62 3.41
N SER A 331 11.20 -9.68 3.26
CA SER A 331 11.19 -8.41 3.99
C SER A 331 9.91 -7.62 3.73
N LEU A 332 9.53 -7.47 2.45
CA LEU A 332 8.27 -6.83 2.06
C LEU A 332 7.05 -7.60 2.59
N GLU A 333 7.11 -8.93 2.62
CA GLU A 333 6.02 -9.77 3.17
C GLU A 333 5.81 -9.59 4.67
N ALA A 334 6.90 -9.48 5.44
CA ALA A 334 6.87 -9.37 6.90
C ALA A 334 6.23 -8.07 7.36
N ARG A 335 6.44 -6.98 6.59
CA ARG A 335 5.89 -5.66 6.91
C ARG A 335 4.39 -5.62 6.60
N LYS A 336 3.57 -5.28 7.59
CA LYS A 336 2.13 -5.14 7.40
C LYS A 336 1.76 -3.70 7.04
N ALA A 337 0.91 -3.52 6.03
CA ALA A 337 0.33 -2.21 5.71
C ALA A 337 -0.56 -1.70 6.86
N LEU A 338 -1.29 -2.61 7.49
CA LEU A 338 -2.19 -2.32 8.61
C LEU A 338 -2.08 -3.43 9.66
N VAL A 339 -2.21 -3.10 10.93
CA VAL A 339 -2.23 -4.05 12.05
C VAL A 339 -3.66 -4.23 12.50
N SER A 340 -4.16 -5.47 12.44
CA SER A 340 -5.54 -5.83 12.86
C SER A 340 -6.63 -5.01 12.18
N ALA A 341 -6.36 -4.57 10.96
CA ALA A 341 -7.23 -3.71 10.17
C ALA A 341 -7.66 -2.42 10.92
N ARG A 342 -6.77 -1.91 11.77
CA ARG A 342 -7.00 -0.69 12.57
C ARG A 342 -5.78 0.22 12.58
N TRP A 343 -4.60 -0.28 12.91
CA TRP A 343 -3.44 0.59 13.15
C TRP A 343 -2.45 0.60 12.01
N SER A 344 -2.03 1.78 11.59
CA SER A 344 -0.81 1.93 10.80
C SER A 344 0.34 2.30 11.73
N LEU A 345 1.52 1.74 11.47
CA LEU A 345 2.74 2.06 12.21
C LEU A 345 3.47 3.18 11.49
N LEU A 346 3.71 4.30 12.18
CA LEU A 346 4.54 5.40 11.72
C LEU A 346 5.83 5.42 12.52
N ASP A 347 6.94 5.47 11.81
CA ASP A 347 8.25 5.62 12.43
C ASP A 347 8.54 7.12 12.63
N ARG A 348 8.79 7.52 13.87
CA ARG A 348 9.12 8.90 14.24
C ARG A 348 10.44 8.94 14.98
N VAL A 349 11.31 9.86 14.57
CA VAL A 349 12.55 10.17 15.27
C VAL A 349 12.32 11.48 16.01
N GLU A 350 12.50 11.47 17.33
CA GLU A 350 12.46 12.67 18.15
C GLU A 350 13.76 13.47 18.02
N LEU A 351 13.74 14.73 18.46
CA LEU A 351 14.89 15.66 18.36
C LEU A 351 16.14 15.16 19.12
N ASP A 352 15.95 14.34 20.15
CA ASP A 352 17.02 13.71 20.93
C ASP A 352 17.65 12.50 20.20
N GLY A 353 17.23 12.21 18.96
CA GLY A 353 17.67 11.07 18.16
C GLY A 353 16.99 9.76 18.56
N ARG A 354 16.08 9.77 19.54
CA ARG A 354 15.38 8.57 19.96
C ARG A 354 14.27 8.24 18.99
N ARG A 355 14.24 6.98 18.56
CA ARG A 355 13.24 6.48 17.62
C ARG A 355 12.07 5.85 18.36
N TYR A 356 10.87 6.20 17.94
CA TYR A 356 9.61 5.62 18.40
C TYR A 356 8.72 5.26 17.23
N ILE A 357 7.99 4.16 17.39
CA ILE A 357 6.97 3.71 16.46
C ILE A 357 5.61 4.07 17.04
N VAL A 358 4.89 4.93 16.35
CA VAL A 358 3.55 5.39 16.72
C VAL A 358 2.50 4.57 15.98
N ALA A 359 1.67 3.84 16.72
CA ALA A 359 0.52 3.14 16.19
C ALA A 359 -0.67 4.10 16.09
N ARG A 360 -1.06 4.46 14.87
CA ARG A 360 -2.19 5.38 14.62
C ARG A 360 -3.41 4.63 14.14
N GLU A 361 -4.57 4.94 14.72
CA GLU A 361 -5.84 4.46 14.19
C GLU A 361 -6.05 5.02 12.77
N ASN A 362 -6.22 4.10 11.83
CA ASN A 362 -6.40 4.39 10.41
C ASN A 362 -7.18 3.26 9.69
N PRO A 363 -8.36 2.86 10.18
CA PRO A 363 -9.17 1.84 9.52
C PRO A 363 -9.64 2.36 8.15
N PRO A 364 -9.65 1.51 7.10
CA PRO A 364 -10.18 1.87 5.79
C PRO A 364 -11.64 2.32 5.89
N GLY A 365 -11.96 3.42 5.21
CA GLY A 365 -13.30 4.00 5.19
C GLY A 365 -14.19 3.24 4.21
N ALA A 366 -14.93 2.24 4.70
CA ALA A 366 -15.75 1.37 3.86
C ALA A 366 -17.24 1.68 4.02
N PRO A 367 -17.84 2.52 3.15
CA PRO A 367 -19.29 2.67 3.10
C PRO A 367 -19.93 1.34 2.66
N GLY A 368 -21.21 1.14 3.00
CA GLY A 368 -21.95 -0.05 2.63
C GLY A 368 -23.11 -0.33 3.58
N PRO A 369 -23.89 -1.40 3.35
CA PRO A 369 -25.10 -1.69 4.11
C PRO A 369 -24.87 -1.74 5.62
N GLU A 370 -25.82 -1.18 6.39
CA GLU A 370 -25.76 -1.15 7.86
C GLU A 370 -25.85 -2.55 8.48
N ALA A 371 -26.52 -3.49 7.80
CA ALA A 371 -26.59 -4.90 8.20
C ALA A 371 -25.21 -5.58 8.32
N LEU A 372 -24.21 -5.03 7.61
CA LEU A 372 -22.84 -5.52 7.69
C LEU A 372 -22.09 -4.89 8.86
N SER A 373 -21.22 -5.66 9.49
CA SER A 373 -20.25 -5.14 10.45
C SER A 373 -19.21 -4.26 9.73
N PRO A 374 -18.53 -3.35 10.45
CA PRO A 374 -17.44 -2.56 9.88
C PRO A 374 -16.37 -3.41 9.19
N ARG A 375 -16.08 -4.60 9.72
CA ARG A 375 -15.07 -5.51 9.16
C ARG A 375 -15.53 -6.20 7.87
N GLU A 376 -16.80 -6.60 7.80
CA GLU A 376 -17.38 -7.15 6.57
C GLU A 376 -17.39 -6.09 5.47
N ARG A 377 -17.76 -4.84 5.77
CA ARG A 377 -17.69 -3.73 4.82
C ARG A 377 -16.29 -3.50 4.29
N GLN A 378 -15.26 -3.52 5.15
CA GLN A 378 -13.87 -3.33 4.72
C GLN A 378 -13.41 -4.42 3.75
N VAL A 379 -13.72 -5.69 4.03
CA VAL A 379 -13.38 -6.80 3.14
C VAL A 379 -14.07 -6.65 1.79
N LEU A 380 -15.36 -6.26 1.78
CA LEU A 380 -16.10 -6.04 0.53
C LEU A 380 -15.61 -4.82 -0.24
N ALA A 381 -15.24 -3.74 0.44
CA ALA A 381 -14.72 -2.55 -0.21
C ALA A 381 -13.42 -2.85 -0.98
N PHE A 382 -12.48 -3.59 -0.39
CA PHE A 382 -11.29 -4.03 -1.15
C PHE A 382 -11.62 -5.05 -2.23
N ALA A 383 -12.58 -5.95 -1.99
CA ALA A 383 -13.04 -6.88 -3.01
C ALA A 383 -13.63 -6.16 -4.24
N LYS A 384 -14.34 -5.03 -4.04
CA LYS A 384 -14.87 -4.15 -5.09
C LYS A 384 -13.76 -3.44 -5.88
N LEU A 385 -12.63 -3.16 -5.23
CA LEU A 385 -11.41 -2.65 -5.87
C LEU A 385 -10.66 -3.72 -6.69
N GLY A 386 -11.20 -4.95 -6.79
CA GLY A 386 -10.61 -6.05 -7.55
C GLY A 386 -9.63 -6.92 -6.75
N HIS A 387 -9.46 -6.65 -5.45
CA HIS A 387 -8.49 -7.39 -4.65
C HIS A 387 -8.96 -8.84 -4.42
N HIS A 388 -8.04 -9.77 -4.55
CA HIS A 388 -8.24 -11.18 -4.20
C HIS A 388 -7.97 -11.40 -2.71
N ASN A 389 -8.51 -12.47 -2.12
CA ASN A 389 -8.55 -12.64 -0.67
C ASN A 389 -7.18 -12.55 0.03
N LYS A 390 -6.12 -13.08 -0.59
CA LYS A 390 -4.75 -12.98 -0.05
C LYS A 390 -4.24 -11.53 0.01
N LEU A 391 -4.55 -10.73 -1.00
CA LEU A 391 -4.21 -9.31 -1.00
C LEU A 391 -5.05 -8.55 0.03
N ILE A 392 -6.37 -8.81 0.11
CA ILE A 392 -7.24 -8.22 1.15
C ILE A 392 -6.70 -8.55 2.55
N ALA A 393 -6.25 -9.79 2.77
CA ALA A 393 -5.66 -10.20 4.03
C ALA A 393 -4.40 -9.40 4.37
N TYR A 394 -3.55 -9.12 3.36
CA TYR A 394 -2.37 -8.28 3.49
C TYR A 394 -2.73 -6.81 3.74
N ASP A 395 -3.65 -6.22 2.97
CA ASP A 395 -4.16 -4.85 3.14
C ASP A 395 -4.64 -4.60 4.58
N LEU A 396 -5.38 -5.58 5.11
CA LEU A 396 -6.01 -5.52 6.42
C LEU A 396 -5.11 -6.05 7.55
N GLY A 397 -4.00 -6.71 7.25
CA GLY A 397 -3.14 -7.39 8.22
C GLY A 397 -3.86 -8.42 9.09
N ILE A 398 -4.79 -9.16 8.48
CA ILE A 398 -5.56 -10.27 9.08
C ILE A 398 -5.26 -11.58 8.34
N ALA A 399 -5.73 -12.72 8.85
CA ALA A 399 -5.53 -14.00 8.17
C ALA A 399 -6.44 -14.14 6.93
N ASP A 400 -5.96 -14.81 5.87
CA ASP A 400 -6.76 -15.14 4.67
C ASP A 400 -8.01 -15.97 5.03
N SER A 401 -7.91 -16.86 6.02
CA SER A 401 -9.07 -17.59 6.56
C SER A 401 -10.12 -16.64 7.16
N THR A 402 -9.69 -15.59 7.86
CA THR A 402 -10.59 -14.55 8.39
C THR A 402 -11.32 -13.81 7.28
N VAL A 403 -10.63 -13.47 6.17
CA VAL A 403 -11.26 -12.85 4.99
C VAL A 403 -12.36 -13.74 4.43
N ARG A 404 -12.11 -15.04 4.25
CA ARG A 404 -13.11 -15.99 3.75
C ARG A 404 -14.33 -16.09 4.66
N VAL A 405 -14.12 -16.14 5.98
CA VAL A 405 -15.21 -16.16 6.97
C VAL A 405 -16.04 -14.88 6.90
N LEU A 406 -15.40 -13.71 6.77
CA LEU A 406 -16.09 -12.42 6.67
C LEU A 406 -16.92 -12.33 5.38
N LEU A 407 -16.39 -12.78 4.24
CA LEU A 407 -17.15 -12.85 2.98
C LEU A 407 -18.36 -13.77 3.10
N ALA A 408 -18.20 -14.96 3.69
CA ALA A 408 -19.29 -15.91 3.88
C ALA A 408 -20.39 -15.36 4.81
N ARG A 409 -20.02 -14.67 5.89
CA ARG A 409 -20.98 -14.00 6.78
C ARG A 409 -21.72 -12.88 6.08
N ALA A 410 -21.03 -12.08 5.27
CA ALA A 410 -21.66 -11.03 4.48
C ALA A 410 -22.64 -11.60 3.44
N SER A 411 -22.26 -12.69 2.73
CA SER A 411 -23.16 -13.42 1.84
C SER A 411 -24.43 -13.90 2.54
N ALA A 412 -24.29 -14.50 3.73
CA ALA A 412 -25.44 -14.96 4.51
C ALA A 412 -26.35 -13.81 4.95
N LYS A 413 -25.78 -12.68 5.37
CA LYS A 413 -26.54 -11.49 5.78
C LYS A 413 -27.28 -10.81 4.64
N LEU A 414 -26.73 -10.85 3.43
CA LEU A 414 -27.34 -10.26 2.24
C LEU A 414 -28.15 -11.26 1.41
N GLY A 415 -28.24 -12.53 1.84
CA GLY A 415 -29.04 -13.55 1.14
C GLY A 415 -28.53 -13.94 -0.25
N VAL A 416 -27.22 -13.84 -0.50
CA VAL A 416 -26.60 -14.07 -1.82
C VAL A 416 -25.65 -15.25 -1.82
N HIS A 417 -25.46 -15.88 -2.97
CA HIS A 417 -24.73 -17.16 -3.08
C HIS A 417 -23.49 -17.10 -3.97
N SER A 418 -23.30 -16.03 -4.73
CA SER A 418 -22.08 -15.82 -5.52
C SER A 418 -21.31 -14.56 -5.12
N ARG A 419 -19.98 -14.56 -5.32
CA ARG A 419 -19.16 -13.36 -5.12
C ARG A 419 -19.65 -12.18 -5.95
N ARG A 420 -20.14 -12.45 -7.17
CA ARG A 420 -20.66 -11.42 -8.07
C ARG A 420 -21.95 -10.81 -7.52
N GLU A 421 -22.88 -11.62 -7.03
CA GLU A 421 -24.09 -11.12 -6.34
C GLU A 421 -23.73 -10.34 -5.08
N LEU A 422 -22.77 -10.84 -4.30
CA LEU A 422 -22.30 -10.17 -3.09
C LEU A 422 -21.74 -8.76 -3.36
N LEU A 423 -20.94 -8.61 -4.42
CA LEU A 423 -20.42 -7.30 -4.80
C LEU A 423 -21.52 -6.38 -5.33
N ARG A 424 -22.52 -6.90 -6.06
CA ARG A 424 -23.67 -6.11 -6.51
C ARG A 424 -24.54 -5.64 -5.33
N ALA A 425 -24.90 -6.56 -4.43
CA ALA A 425 -25.71 -6.24 -3.24
C ALA A 425 -25.02 -5.24 -2.30
N PHE A 426 -23.69 -5.23 -2.29
CA PHE A 426 -22.90 -4.23 -1.55
C PHE A 426 -22.99 -2.83 -2.16
N ASP A 427 -23.10 -2.73 -3.50
CA ASP A 427 -23.19 -1.46 -4.25
C ASP A 427 -24.60 -0.86 -4.20
N ASP A 428 -25.62 -1.71 -4.34
CA ASP A 428 -27.02 -1.28 -4.45
C ASP A 428 -27.61 -0.81 -3.10
N GLY A 429 -26.80 -0.78 -2.03
CA GLY A 429 -27.25 -0.37 -0.70
C GLY A 429 -28.42 -1.21 -0.21
N TRP A 430 -28.33 -2.54 -0.37
CA TRP A 430 -29.40 -3.53 -0.17
C TRP A 430 -30.54 -3.05 0.74
N CYS A 431 -31.68 -2.74 0.12
CA CYS A 431 -32.96 -2.64 0.78
C CYS A 431 -33.53 -4.06 0.87
N PRO A 432 -33.87 -4.59 2.06
CA PRO A 432 -34.49 -5.89 2.15
C PRO A 432 -35.83 -5.84 1.42
N LEU A 433 -35.92 -6.50 0.26
CA LEU A 433 -37.22 -6.94 -0.23
C LEU A 433 -37.76 -7.93 0.81
N SER A 434 -38.98 -7.61 1.22
CA SER A 434 -39.83 -8.17 2.26
C SER A 434 -39.80 -9.69 2.39
N ASP A 435 -40.17 -10.14 3.60
CA ASP A 435 -40.45 -11.51 4.06
C ASP A 435 -40.56 -12.61 2.98
N PRO A 436 -40.05 -13.83 3.24
CA PRO A 436 -40.38 -14.98 2.42
C PRO A 436 -41.91 -15.15 2.39
N ALA A 437 -42.50 -15.03 1.20
CA ALA A 437 -43.93 -15.21 0.99
C ALA A 437 -44.44 -16.49 1.67
N PRO A 438 -45.59 -16.44 2.38
CA PRO A 438 -46.21 -17.65 2.90
C PRO A 438 -46.87 -18.40 1.74
N GLY A 439 -46.51 -19.67 1.57
CA GLY A 439 -47.30 -20.59 0.75
C GLY A 439 -46.50 -21.44 -0.23
N HIS A 440 -45.83 -22.47 0.29
CA HIS A 440 -45.82 -23.74 -0.43
C HIS A 440 -46.82 -24.68 0.26
N PRO A 441 -47.85 -25.18 -0.43
CA PRO A 441 -48.76 -26.15 0.15
C PRO A 441 -48.00 -27.45 0.38
N THR A 442 -47.97 -27.88 1.63
CA THR A 442 -47.59 -29.24 2.02
C THR A 442 -48.51 -30.21 1.28
N LYS A 443 -47.91 -31.04 0.41
CA LYS A 443 -48.60 -32.18 -0.18
C LYS A 443 -49.12 -33.06 0.96
N GLY A 444 -50.45 -33.06 1.12
CA GLY A 444 -51.17 -33.92 2.02
C GLY A 444 -50.80 -35.38 1.76
N ARG A 445 -50.22 -36.02 2.76
CA ARG A 445 -50.03 -37.46 2.81
C ARG A 445 -51.39 -38.06 3.16
N THR A 446 -52.14 -38.46 2.14
CA THR A 446 -53.36 -39.25 2.28
C THR A 446 -53.03 -40.56 2.99
N ARG A 447 -53.45 -40.68 4.25
CA ARG A 447 -53.66 -41.98 4.91
C ARG A 447 -54.85 -42.63 4.22
N ARG A 448 -54.61 -43.65 3.37
CA ARG A 448 -55.61 -44.65 3.02
C ARG A 448 -55.77 -45.59 4.20
N SER A 449 -56.90 -45.48 4.89
CA SER A 449 -57.50 -46.54 5.69
C SER A 449 -58.27 -47.50 4.76
N GLY A 450 -58.11 -48.81 4.97
CA GLY A 450 -59.16 -49.79 4.64
C GLY A 450 -58.74 -50.97 3.77
N ARG A 451 -58.53 -52.10 4.46
CA ARG A 451 -58.53 -53.52 4.03
C ARG A 451 -57.36 -54.03 3.21
#